data_AF-A0A0G1T3V6-F1
#
_entry.id   AF-A0A0G1T3V6-F1
#
_cell.length_a   1.000
_cell.length_b   1.000
_cell.length_c   1.000
_cell.angle_alpha   90.00
_cell.angle_beta   90.00
_cell.angle_gamma   90.00
#
_symmetry.space_group_name_H-M   'P 1'
#
loop_
_entity.id
_entity.type
_entity.pdbx_description
1 polymer ?
#
loop_
_entity_poly.entity_id
_entity_poly.type
_entity_poly.pdbx_seq_one_letter_code
_entity_poly.pdbx_strand_id
1 'polypeptide(L)'
;MTLTLDLKKILIISVAVLALILGVLLVYNFFFKAAPEAPAPPITEEPIPPGQPEQPFVSPTKKLNAISQVAVVSPTISADGQKVKYYSKENGNVFESKFNGTGLTRISSAVLPDILKILWSPDKNKVISVFKDAQTGVKKYYYNYQTGSSKPLNQSIKQAA
;
A
#
# COMPACT_ATOMS: atom_id res chain seq x y z
N MET A 1 42.44 -8.79 19.59
CA MET A 1 42.34 -10.26 19.66
C MET A 1 42.47 -10.80 18.24
N THR A 2 43.68 -11.13 17.81
CA THR A 2 43.95 -11.63 16.45
C THR A 2 43.55 -13.10 16.39
N LEU A 3 42.42 -13.38 15.74
CA LEU A 3 41.84 -14.72 15.64
C LEU A 3 42.63 -15.51 14.57
N THR A 4 43.71 -16.19 14.97
CA THR A 4 44.46 -17.07 14.08
C THR A 4 43.68 -18.38 13.91
N LEU A 5 42.81 -18.44 12.91
CA LEU A 5 42.11 -19.68 12.56
C LEU A 5 43.03 -20.58 11.72
N ASP A 6 43.29 -21.79 12.22
CA ASP A 6 43.99 -22.83 11.46
C ASP A 6 43.16 -23.24 10.22
N LEU A 7 43.82 -23.49 9.09
CA LEU A 7 43.17 -23.84 7.82
C LEU A 7 42.17 -25.01 7.94
N LYS A 8 42.47 -25.99 8.79
CA LYS A 8 41.57 -27.12 9.09
C LYS A 8 40.25 -26.67 9.72
N LYS A 9 40.28 -25.68 10.63
CA LYS A 9 39.09 -25.12 11.28
C LYS A 9 38.27 -24.29 10.30
N ILE A 10 38.94 -23.55 9.41
CA ILE A 10 38.29 -22.81 8.33
C ILE A 10 37.54 -23.76 7.40
N LEU A 11 38.15 -24.88 7.01
CA LEU A 11 37.49 -25.88 6.16
C LEU A 11 36.27 -26.49 6.84
N ILE A 12 36.34 -26.84 8.13
CA ILE A 12 35.21 -27.42 8.88
C ILE A 12 34.05 -26.42 8.96
N ILE A 13 34.33 -25.15 9.28
CA ILE A 13 33.30 -24.10 9.37
C ILE A 13 32.68 -23.84 7.99
N SER A 14 33.50 -23.81 6.93
CA SER A 14 33.03 -23.63 5.56
C SER A 14 32.06 -24.75 5.13
N VAL A 15 32.39 -26.01 5.43
CA VAL A 15 31.51 -27.16 5.14
C VAL A 15 30.20 -27.09 5.94
N ALA A 16 30.25 -26.70 7.21
CA ALA A 16 29.06 -26.56 8.03
C ALA A 16 28.13 -25.44 7.52
N VAL A 17 28.70 -24.29 7.12
CA VAL A 17 27.94 -23.18 6.54
C VAL A 17 27.34 -23.58 5.19
N LEU A 18 28.10 -24.28 4.34
CA LEU A 18 27.61 -24.78 3.06
C LEU A 18 26.43 -25.75 3.24
N ALA A 19 26.53 -26.68 4.20
CA ALA A 19 25.45 -27.62 4.51
C ALA A 19 24.18 -26.88 5.00
N LEU A 20 24.35 -25.82 5.79
CA LEU A 20 23.23 -25.01 6.28
C LEU A 20 22.55 -24.25 5.14
N ILE A 21 23.33 -23.64 4.24
CA ILE A 21 22.81 -22.94 3.04
C ILE A 21 22.07 -23.93 2.13
N LEU A 22 22.63 -25.12 1.89
CA LEU A 22 21.98 -26.16 1.09
C LEU A 22 20.67 -26.64 1.73
N GLY A 23 20.64 -26.80 3.05
CA GLY A 23 19.42 -27.14 3.79
C GLY A 23 18.32 -26.09 3.62
N VAL A 24 18.68 -24.81 3.75
CA VAL A 24 17.73 -23.70 3.53
C VAL A 24 17.23 -23.68 2.08
N LEU A 25 18.11 -23.87 1.09
CA LEU A 25 17.72 -23.93 -0.32
C LEU A 25 16.79 -25.11 -0.63
N LEU A 26 17.01 -26.27 -0.03
CA LEU A 26 16.12 -27.42 -0.18
C LEU A 26 14.73 -27.13 0.40
N VAL A 27 14.66 -26.56 1.60
CA VAL A 27 13.38 -26.17 2.22
C VAL A 27 12.66 -25.12 1.36
N TYR A 28 13.39 -24.11 0.88
CA TYR A 28 12.83 -23.10 -0.01
C TYR A 28 12.26 -23.71 -1.30
N ASN A 29 13.02 -24.59 -1.96
CA ASN A 29 12.62 -25.19 -3.23
C ASN A 29 11.45 -26.18 -3.08
N PHE A 30 11.36 -26.90 -1.95
CA PHE A 30 10.28 -27.86 -1.71
C PHE A 30 9.00 -27.24 -1.16
N PHE A 31 9.10 -26.27 -0.25
CA PHE A 31 7.94 -25.75 0.48
C PHE A 31 7.48 -24.37 0.02
N PHE A 32 8.36 -23.55 -0.54
CA PHE A 32 8.07 -22.15 -0.84
C PHE A 32 8.12 -21.80 -2.33
N LYS A 33 8.60 -22.70 -3.19
CA LYS A 33 8.51 -22.51 -4.63
C LYS A 33 7.07 -22.71 -5.07
N ALA A 34 6.35 -21.61 -5.20
CA ALA A 34 5.01 -21.58 -5.79
C ALA A 34 5.06 -22.30 -7.15
N ALA A 35 4.10 -23.20 -7.37
CA ALA A 35 3.90 -23.81 -8.68
C ALA A 35 3.75 -22.69 -9.73
N PRO A 36 4.29 -22.86 -10.95
CA PRO A 36 3.98 -21.95 -12.03
C PRO A 36 2.45 -21.84 -12.10
N GLU A 37 1.93 -20.62 -11.98
CA GLU A 37 0.52 -20.35 -12.22
C GLU A 37 0.18 -21.01 -13.55
N ALA A 38 -0.67 -22.04 -13.50
CA ALA A 38 -1.09 -22.71 -14.71
C ALA A 38 -1.65 -21.62 -15.63
N PRO A 39 -1.21 -21.53 -16.90
CA PRO A 39 -1.76 -20.56 -17.81
C PRO A 39 -3.28 -20.75 -17.79
N ALA A 40 -4.00 -19.66 -17.51
CA ALA A 40 -5.46 -19.68 -17.53
C ALA A 40 -5.89 -20.35 -18.85
N PRO A 41 -6.85 -21.30 -18.82
CA PRO A 41 -7.27 -21.97 -20.03
C PRO A 41 -7.64 -20.91 -21.06
N PRO A 42 -7.17 -21.05 -22.31
CA PRO A 42 -7.54 -20.12 -23.36
C PRO A 42 -9.06 -20.10 -23.44
N ILE A 43 -9.63 -18.89 -23.44
CA ILE A 43 -11.06 -18.70 -23.65
C ILE A 43 -11.31 -19.02 -25.13
N THR A 44 -11.48 -20.30 -25.44
CA THR A 44 -11.96 -20.74 -26.73
C THR A 44 -13.45 -20.44 -26.74
N GLU A 45 -13.84 -19.31 -27.32
CA GLU A 45 -15.23 -19.07 -27.68
C GLU A 45 -15.59 -20.05 -28.80
N GLU A 46 -16.02 -21.25 -28.44
CA GLU A 46 -16.63 -22.17 -29.41
C GLU A 46 -17.92 -21.53 -29.95
N PRO A 47 -18.15 -21.54 -31.29
CA PRO A 47 -19.39 -21.04 -31.86
C PRO A 47 -20.56 -21.81 -31.28
N ILE A 48 -21.46 -21.10 -30.60
CA ILE A 48 -22.63 -21.69 -29.94
C ILE A 48 -23.49 -22.37 -31.02
N PRO A 49 -23.76 -23.68 -30.93
CA PRO A 49 -24.64 -24.35 -31.89
C PRO A 49 -26.03 -23.70 -31.86
N PRO A 50 -26.67 -23.44 -33.03
CA PRO A 50 -27.99 -22.83 -33.06
C PRO A 50 -29.01 -23.71 -32.34
N GLY A 51 -29.57 -23.23 -31.23
CA GLY A 51 -30.62 -23.92 -30.48
C GLY A 51 -30.25 -24.37 -29.06
N GLN A 52 -29.03 -24.13 -28.58
CA GLN A 52 -28.73 -24.25 -27.15
C GLN A 52 -29.35 -23.05 -26.40
N PRO A 53 -30.13 -23.26 -25.33
CA PRO A 53 -30.56 -22.15 -24.47
C PRO A 53 -29.32 -21.38 -24.03
N GLU A 54 -29.33 -20.05 -24.16
CA GLU A 54 -28.24 -19.20 -23.66
C GLU A 54 -27.94 -19.60 -22.22
N GLN A 55 -26.82 -20.31 -21.99
CA GLN A 55 -26.36 -20.51 -20.64
C GLN A 55 -25.99 -19.12 -20.13
N PRO A 56 -26.61 -18.63 -19.04
CA PRO A 56 -26.30 -17.31 -18.52
C PRO A 56 -24.80 -17.26 -18.27
N PHE A 57 -24.11 -16.34 -18.95
CA PHE A 57 -22.69 -16.10 -18.78
C PHE A 57 -22.44 -15.74 -17.31
N VAL A 58 -22.02 -16.73 -16.52
CA VAL A 58 -21.63 -16.53 -15.12
C VAL A 58 -20.25 -15.90 -15.11
N SER A 59 -20.21 -14.59 -15.35
CA SER A 59 -19.04 -13.78 -15.04
C SER A 59 -18.62 -14.09 -13.61
N PRO A 60 -17.35 -14.46 -13.34
CA PRO A 60 -16.88 -14.63 -11.98
C PRO A 60 -17.08 -13.29 -11.25
N THR A 61 -18.09 -13.23 -10.38
CA THR A 61 -18.41 -12.01 -9.64
C THR A 61 -17.35 -11.85 -8.56
N LYS A 62 -16.22 -11.22 -8.91
CA LYS A 62 -15.20 -10.84 -7.94
C LYS A 62 -15.86 -9.84 -6.99
N LYS A 63 -16.15 -10.29 -5.76
CA LYS A 63 -16.74 -9.46 -4.71
C LYS A 63 -15.87 -8.24 -4.48
N LEU A 64 -16.40 -7.06 -4.77
CA LEU A 64 -15.76 -5.78 -4.47
C LEU A 64 -16.03 -5.42 -3.01
N ASN A 65 -14.98 -5.13 -2.24
CA ASN A 65 -15.11 -4.66 -0.87
C ASN A 65 -14.94 -3.13 -0.84
N ALA A 66 -15.81 -2.44 -0.13
CA ALA A 66 -15.64 -1.02 0.15
C ALA A 66 -14.46 -0.81 1.10
N ILE A 67 -13.56 0.11 0.76
CA ILE A 67 -12.43 0.50 1.62
C ILE A 67 -12.89 1.50 2.68
N SER A 68 -13.85 2.36 2.34
CA SER A 68 -14.41 3.36 3.24
C SER A 68 -15.93 3.37 3.17
N GLN A 69 -16.57 3.66 4.31
CA GLN A 69 -18.02 3.80 4.44
C GLN A 69 -18.48 5.25 4.30
N VAL A 70 -17.56 6.20 4.21
CA VAL A 70 -17.82 7.64 4.13
C VAL A 70 -17.18 8.23 2.87
N ALA A 71 -17.61 9.43 2.49
CA ALA A 71 -16.95 10.14 1.40
C ALA A 71 -15.53 10.57 1.81
N VAL A 72 -14.56 10.31 0.94
CA VAL A 72 -13.13 10.58 1.22
C VAL A 72 -12.50 11.53 0.22
N VAL A 73 -11.37 12.13 0.60
CA VAL A 73 -10.47 12.88 -0.31
C VAL A 73 -9.04 12.39 -0.24
N SER A 74 -8.35 12.59 -1.37
CA SER A 74 -6.94 12.24 -1.57
C SER A 74 -6.56 10.86 -1.03
N PRO A 75 -7.27 9.78 -1.43
CA PRO A 75 -6.86 8.43 -1.06
C PRO A 75 -5.48 8.13 -1.67
N THR A 76 -4.65 7.42 -0.94
CA THR A 76 -3.34 6.98 -1.41
C THR A 76 -3.01 5.61 -0.85
N ILE A 77 -2.21 4.85 -1.59
CA ILE A 77 -1.55 3.66 -1.07
C ILE A 77 -0.41 4.11 -0.15
N SER A 78 -0.21 3.43 0.97
CA SER A 78 0.92 3.63 1.89
C SER A 78 2.24 3.26 1.21
N ALA A 79 3.37 3.80 1.70
CA ALA A 79 4.68 3.56 1.06
C ALA A 79 5.10 2.08 1.04
N ASP A 80 4.61 1.28 1.99
CA ASP A 80 4.84 -0.18 2.05
C ASP A 80 3.92 -0.98 1.12
N GLY A 81 2.96 -0.33 0.44
CA GLY A 81 2.05 -0.98 -0.50
C GLY A 81 0.95 -1.83 0.15
N GLN A 82 0.80 -1.83 1.47
CA GLN A 82 -0.10 -2.76 2.18
C GLN A 82 -1.44 -2.13 2.60
N LYS A 83 -1.51 -0.81 2.65
CA LYS A 83 -2.65 -0.09 3.23
C LYS A 83 -3.06 1.09 2.36
N VAL A 84 -4.25 1.60 2.64
CA VAL A 84 -4.82 2.80 2.03
C VAL A 84 -4.98 3.85 3.11
N LYS A 85 -4.44 5.04 2.87
CA LYS A 85 -4.64 6.24 3.69
C LYS A 85 -5.62 7.17 3.00
N TYR A 86 -6.50 7.81 3.75
CA TYR A 86 -7.45 8.78 3.21
C TYR A 86 -7.92 9.78 4.26
N TYR A 87 -8.48 10.90 3.81
CA TYR A 87 -9.11 11.91 4.66
C TYR A 87 -10.63 11.78 4.55
N SER A 88 -11.33 11.77 5.68
CA SER A 88 -12.79 11.84 5.70
C SER A 88 -13.26 13.24 5.35
N LYS A 89 -14.19 13.37 4.39
CA LYS A 89 -14.86 14.65 4.10
C LYS A 89 -15.79 15.09 5.22
N GLU A 90 -16.34 14.13 5.96
CA GLU A 90 -17.38 14.38 6.96
C GLU A 90 -16.80 15.01 8.22
N ASN A 91 -15.67 14.49 8.70
CA ASN A 91 -15.11 14.89 9.99
C ASN A 91 -13.63 15.30 9.94
N GLY A 92 -13.04 15.39 8.74
CA GLY A 92 -11.66 15.84 8.55
C GLY A 92 -10.59 14.94 9.16
N ASN A 93 -10.95 13.77 9.71
CA ASN A 93 -9.96 12.85 10.26
C ASN A 93 -9.25 12.08 9.17
N VAL A 94 -8.05 11.63 9.49
CA VAL A 94 -7.21 10.83 8.59
C VAL A 94 -7.23 9.41 9.06
N PHE A 95 -7.52 8.51 8.14
CA PHE A 95 -7.66 7.09 8.40
C PHE A 95 -6.70 6.28 7.56
N GLU A 96 -6.36 5.11 8.08
CA GLU A 96 -5.61 4.06 7.40
C GLU A 96 -6.38 2.74 7.50
N SER A 97 -6.40 1.94 6.42
CA SER A 97 -7.09 0.64 6.39
C SER A 97 -6.42 -0.30 5.38
N LYS A 98 -6.75 -1.60 5.43
CA LYS A 98 -6.34 -2.56 4.40
C LYS A 98 -7.18 -2.39 3.13
N PHE A 99 -6.73 -2.94 2.00
CA PHE A 99 -7.47 -2.90 0.72
C PHE A 99 -8.85 -3.58 0.73
N ASN A 100 -9.14 -4.42 1.73
CA ASN A 100 -10.45 -5.02 1.94
C ASN A 100 -11.34 -4.23 2.91
N GLY A 101 -10.93 -3.02 3.34
CA GLY A 101 -11.65 -2.16 4.28
C GLY A 101 -11.50 -2.56 5.75
N THR A 102 -10.82 -3.66 6.07
CA THR A 102 -10.59 -4.09 7.46
C THR A 102 -9.41 -3.36 8.11
N GLY A 103 -9.35 -3.38 9.45
CA GLY A 103 -8.25 -2.79 10.20
C GLY A 103 -8.20 -1.26 10.11
N LEU A 104 -9.38 -0.62 10.06
CA LEU A 104 -9.52 0.83 10.02
C LEU A 104 -8.98 1.47 11.31
N THR A 105 -8.04 2.40 11.18
CA THR A 105 -7.47 3.15 12.29
C THR A 105 -7.41 4.64 11.97
N ARG A 106 -7.67 5.50 12.95
CA ARG A 106 -7.45 6.95 12.84
C ARG A 106 -5.98 7.26 13.12
N ILE A 107 -5.31 7.94 12.21
CA ILE A 107 -3.89 8.31 12.33
C ILE A 107 -3.65 9.81 12.54
N SER A 108 -4.68 10.64 12.37
CA SER A 108 -4.60 12.07 12.68
C SER A 108 -4.70 12.33 14.18
N SER A 109 -3.93 13.29 14.70
CA SER A 109 -4.10 13.79 16.06
C SER A 109 -5.25 14.79 16.18
N ALA A 110 -5.45 15.64 15.16
CA ALA A 110 -6.48 16.67 15.12
C ALA A 110 -7.51 16.45 14.01
N VAL A 111 -8.65 17.13 14.12
CA VAL A 111 -9.66 17.25 13.07
C VAL A 111 -9.23 18.35 12.09
N LEU A 112 -9.33 18.08 10.80
CA LEU A 112 -8.93 18.99 9.73
C LEU A 112 -10.17 19.43 8.93
N PRO A 113 -10.90 20.48 9.38
CA PRO A 113 -12.07 20.96 8.68
C PRO A 113 -11.70 21.65 7.36
N ASP A 114 -12.66 21.79 6.45
CA ASP A 114 -12.56 22.61 5.24
C ASP A 114 -11.37 22.27 4.31
N ILE A 115 -11.00 20.99 4.22
CA ILE A 115 -9.99 20.51 3.27
C ILE A 115 -10.47 20.74 1.84
N LEU A 116 -9.69 21.51 1.08
CA LEU A 116 -9.88 21.70 -0.37
C LEU A 116 -9.02 20.73 -1.17
N LYS A 117 -7.77 20.52 -0.75
CA LYS A 117 -6.82 19.66 -1.45
C LYS A 117 -5.74 19.13 -0.51
N ILE A 118 -5.38 17.86 -0.67
CA ILE A 118 -4.20 17.27 -0.03
C ILE A 118 -3.29 16.71 -1.11
N LEU A 119 -2.00 17.04 -1.01
CA LEU A 119 -0.93 16.51 -1.84
C LEU A 119 -0.01 15.67 -0.95
N TRP A 120 0.07 14.38 -1.26
CA TRP A 120 0.99 13.46 -0.59
C TRP A 120 2.36 13.52 -1.21
N SER A 121 3.40 13.52 -0.37
CA SER A 121 4.76 13.25 -0.85
C SER A 121 4.86 11.85 -1.45
N PRO A 122 5.86 11.58 -2.32
CA PRO A 122 6.09 10.25 -2.87
C PRO A 122 6.23 9.18 -1.78
N ASP A 123 6.93 9.49 -0.68
CA ASP A 123 7.14 8.61 0.48
C ASP A 123 5.91 8.46 1.41
N LYS A 124 4.78 9.14 1.11
CA LYS A 124 3.50 9.04 1.84
C LYS A 124 3.58 9.34 3.34
N ASN A 125 4.63 10.04 3.75
CA ASN A 125 4.89 10.43 5.12
C ASN A 125 4.70 11.93 5.34
N LYS A 126 4.59 12.72 4.28
CA LYS A 126 4.44 14.17 4.33
C LYS A 126 3.30 14.61 3.45
N VAL A 127 2.70 15.74 3.80
CA VAL A 127 1.62 16.33 3.02
C VAL A 127 1.74 17.83 2.93
N ILE A 128 1.25 18.36 1.82
CA ILE A 128 0.82 19.74 1.71
C ILE A 128 -0.71 19.73 1.71
N SER A 129 -1.29 20.43 2.70
CA SER A 129 -2.72 20.56 2.89
C SER A 129 -3.16 21.98 2.53
N VAL A 130 -4.24 22.09 1.75
CA VAL A 130 -4.87 23.36 1.39
C VAL A 130 -6.27 23.38 1.97
N PHE A 131 -6.54 24.38 2.81
CA PHE A 131 -7.81 24.60 3.49
C PHE A 131 -8.47 25.86 2.96
N LYS A 132 -9.80 25.91 3.02
CA LYS A 132 -10.54 27.15 2.83
C LYS A 132 -10.24 28.10 3.98
N ASP A 133 -10.08 29.38 3.67
CA ASP A 133 -9.92 30.42 4.69
C ASP A 133 -10.78 31.64 4.35
N ALA A 134 -11.45 32.19 5.35
CA ALA A 134 -12.36 33.32 5.16
C ALA A 134 -11.63 34.64 4.84
N GLN A 135 -10.38 34.81 5.25
CA GLN A 135 -9.65 36.06 5.08
C GLN A 135 -8.78 36.06 3.82
N THR A 136 -8.05 34.97 3.59
CA THR A 136 -7.09 34.87 2.47
C THR A 136 -7.60 34.01 1.32
N GLY A 137 -8.81 33.48 1.41
CA GLY A 137 -9.38 32.49 0.48
C GLY A 137 -8.89 31.07 0.74
N VAL A 138 -7.57 30.90 0.93
CA VAL A 138 -6.97 29.61 1.31
C VAL A 138 -5.85 29.74 2.34
N LYS A 139 -5.62 28.69 3.13
CA LYS A 139 -4.44 28.49 3.97
C LYS A 139 -3.73 27.19 3.59
N LYS A 140 -2.40 27.22 3.59
CA LYS A 140 -1.56 26.08 3.19
C LYS A 140 -0.67 25.66 4.36
N TYR A 141 -0.58 24.36 4.58
CA TYR A 141 0.27 23.77 5.63
C TYR A 141 1.07 22.60 5.10
N TYR A 142 2.30 22.49 5.57
CA TYR A 142 3.07 21.27 5.51
C TYR A 142 2.86 20.46 6.80
N TYR A 143 2.72 19.15 6.67
CA TYR A 143 2.67 18.24 7.82
C TYR A 143 3.52 17.00 7.57
N ASN A 144 4.21 16.52 8.61
CA ASN A 144 4.99 15.29 8.60
C ASN A 144 4.39 14.27 9.57
N TYR A 145 3.86 13.17 9.05
CA TYR A 145 3.25 12.08 9.81
C TYR A 145 4.25 11.26 10.64
N GLN A 146 5.54 11.29 10.31
CA GLN A 146 6.57 10.56 11.08
C GLN A 146 6.91 11.29 12.38
N THR A 147 6.95 12.63 12.33
CA THR A 147 7.35 13.46 13.46
C THR A 147 6.16 14.16 14.14
N GLY A 148 4.97 14.08 13.55
CA GLY A 148 3.77 14.77 14.00
C GLY A 148 3.84 16.31 13.88
N SER A 149 4.81 16.84 13.11
CA SER A 149 5.10 18.28 13.07
C SER A 149 4.39 18.97 11.91
N SER A 150 3.99 20.23 12.13
CA SER A 150 3.32 21.08 11.14
C SER A 150 4.04 22.41 10.94
N LYS A 151 3.95 22.97 9.73
CA LYS A 151 4.44 24.32 9.42
C LYS A 151 3.50 25.04 8.44
N PRO A 152 3.11 26.30 8.69
CA PRO A 152 2.38 27.07 7.69
C PRO A 152 3.28 27.33 6.47
N LEU A 153 2.68 27.33 5.28
CA LEU A 153 3.36 27.64 4.03
C LEU A 153 2.99 29.03 3.53
N ASN A 154 3.88 29.60 2.71
CA ASN A 154 3.67 30.93 2.14
C ASN A 154 2.44 30.93 1.20
N GLN A 155 1.58 31.94 1.36
CA GLN A 155 0.34 32.08 0.59
C GLN A 155 0.57 32.32 -0.91
N SER A 156 1.71 32.92 -1.27
CA SER A 156 2.10 33.20 -2.66
C SER A 156 2.41 31.95 -3.47
N ILE A 157 2.55 30.77 -2.84
CA ILE A 157 2.72 29.50 -3.55
C ILE A 157 1.42 29.18 -4.29
N LYS A 158 1.44 29.29 -5.63
CA LYS A 158 0.27 29.05 -6.48
C LYS A 158 0.08 27.57 -6.81
N GLN A 159 1.17 26.80 -6.86
CA GLN A 159 1.14 25.37 -7.21
C GLN A 159 2.21 24.61 -6.44
N ALA A 160 1.88 23.37 -6.08
CA ALA A 160 2.83 22.34 -5.69
C ALA A 160 2.47 21.11 -6.53
N ALA A 161 3.47 20.56 -7.22
CA ALA A 161 3.36 19.38 -8.07
C ALA A 161 3.86 18.13 -7.33
#